data_AF-T1B5P6-F1
#
_entry.id   AF-T1B5P6-F1
#
_cell.length_a   1.000
_cell.length_b   1.000
_cell.length_c   1.000
_cell.angle_alpha   90.00
_cell.angle_beta   90.00
_cell.angle_gamma   90.00
#
_symmetry.space_group_name_H-M   'P 1'
#
loop_
_entity.id
_entity.type
_entity.pdbx_description
1 polymer ?
#
loop_
_entity_poly.entity_id
_entity_poly.type
_entity_poly.pdbx_seq_one_letter_code
_entity_poly.pdbx_strand_id
1 'polypeptide(L)'
;MLYGAMPPEVRRHEVARFVAGEADVVVATDVIGHGINLPVAAVIFAETEKFDGVSRRELSAWEVAQIAGRAGRFGLEPSGIAAALTGVLGLSAAPRTVTKAATPTVDVGNGVLGYQSIRYGRLAPSLDDLAATEATQLPVRLEAWAKEAVAVAHRVGWV
;
A
#
# COMPACT_ATOMS: atom_id res chain seq x y z
N MET A 1 8.47 16.34 11.74
CA MET A 1 8.54 14.87 11.53
C MET A 1 7.24 14.25 11.99
N LEU A 2 6.76 13.15 11.38
CA LEU A 2 5.53 12.44 11.77
C LEU A 2 5.82 10.94 11.95
N TYR A 3 5.39 10.34 13.07
CA TYR A 3 5.55 8.91 13.36
C TYR A 3 4.37 8.35 14.17
N GLY A 4 4.19 7.04 14.20
CA GLY A 4 2.99 6.37 14.74
C GLY A 4 2.68 6.69 16.20
N ALA A 5 3.71 6.63 17.04
CA ALA A 5 3.61 6.91 18.48
C ALA A 5 3.57 8.41 18.83
N MET A 6 3.56 9.31 17.83
CA MET A 6 3.57 10.75 18.09
C MET A 6 2.27 11.19 18.78
N PRO A 7 2.36 11.93 19.92
CA PRO A 7 1.20 12.47 20.60
C PRO A 7 0.29 13.29 19.67
N PRO A 8 -1.05 13.23 19.83
CA PRO A 8 -1.98 13.90 18.92
C PRO A 8 -1.79 15.43 18.83
N GLU A 9 -1.32 16.06 19.90
CA GLU A 9 -1.04 17.50 19.94
C GLU A 9 0.18 17.87 19.10
N VAL A 10 1.30 17.16 19.30
CA VAL A 10 2.54 17.34 18.52
C VAL A 10 2.27 17.09 17.04
N ARG A 11 1.50 16.06 16.71
CA ARG A 11 1.11 15.75 15.33
C ARG A 11 0.33 16.88 14.68
N ARG A 12 -0.65 17.44 15.39
CA ARG A 12 -1.44 18.59 14.91
C ARG A 12 -0.56 19.82 14.69
N HIS A 13 0.37 20.07 15.60
CA HIS A 13 1.31 21.19 15.49
C HIS A 13 2.21 21.05 14.25
N GLU A 14 2.82 19.87 14.03
CA GLU A 14 3.67 19.62 12.86
C GLU A 14 2.89 19.73 11.53
N VAL A 15 1.65 19.24 11.49
CA VAL A 15 0.77 19.40 10.32
C VAL A 15 0.45 20.87 10.09
N ALA A 16 0.14 21.64 11.15
CA ALA A 16 -0.17 23.06 11.02
C ALA A 16 1.02 23.86 10.48
N ARG A 17 2.24 23.60 10.99
CA ARG A 17 3.47 24.23 10.49
C ARG A 17 3.69 23.99 9.00
N PHE A 18 3.49 22.75 8.55
CA PHE A 18 3.62 22.41 7.13
C PHE A 18 2.57 23.12 6.27
N VAL A 19 1.30 23.12 6.69
CA VAL A 19 0.21 23.77 5.95
C VAL A 19 0.36 25.30 5.92
N ALA A 20 0.91 25.89 6.98
CA ALA A 20 1.21 27.33 7.06
C ALA A 20 2.42 27.74 6.21
N GLY A 21 3.17 26.79 5.64
CA GLY A 21 4.39 27.06 4.88
C GLY A 21 5.61 27.37 5.75
N GLU A 22 5.55 27.11 7.06
CA GLU A 22 6.71 27.23 7.96
C GLU A 22 7.69 26.07 7.82
N ALA A 23 7.29 25.00 7.12
CA ALA A 23 8.12 23.87 6.76
C ALA A 23 7.83 23.42 5.33
N ASP A 24 8.84 23.43 4.47
CA ASP A 24 8.74 22.97 3.08
C ASP A 24 8.75 21.44 2.95
N VAL A 25 9.31 20.76 3.95
CA VAL A 25 9.50 19.31 3.95
C VAL A 25 9.01 18.71 5.26
N VAL A 26 8.24 17.63 5.15
CA VAL A 26 7.86 16.76 6.26
C VAL A 26 8.43 15.37 6.04
N VAL A 27 9.16 14.88 7.03
CA VAL A 27 9.59 13.47 7.10
C VAL A 27 8.53 12.69 7.87
N ALA A 28 8.03 11.61 7.30
CA ALA A 28 6.99 10.77 7.90
C ALA A 28 7.29 9.28 7.76
N THR A 29 6.82 8.47 8.71
CA THR A 29 6.73 7.01 8.53
C THR A 29 5.50 6.64 7.68
N ASP A 30 5.22 5.35 7.53
CA ASP A 30 4.03 4.82 6.82
C ASP A 30 2.68 5.34 7.35
N VAL A 31 2.66 6.05 8.49
CA VAL A 31 1.49 6.77 9.02
C VAL A 31 0.87 7.77 8.05
N ILE A 32 1.64 8.28 7.09
CA ILE A 32 1.10 9.18 6.06
C ILE A 32 0.06 8.48 5.17
N GLY A 33 0.17 7.16 5.00
CA GLY A 33 -0.85 6.36 4.32
C GLY A 33 -2.19 6.30 5.07
N HIS A 34 -2.16 6.40 6.40
CA HIS A 34 -3.25 6.01 7.30
C HIS A 34 -4.19 7.15 7.75
N GLY A 35 -4.26 8.26 7.00
CA GLY A 35 -5.33 9.25 7.19
C GLY A 35 -4.91 10.62 7.69
N ILE A 36 -3.62 10.96 7.64
CA ILE A 36 -3.20 12.36 7.74
C ILE A 36 -3.45 13.02 6.37
N ASN A 37 -4.32 14.03 6.33
CA ASN A 37 -4.55 14.82 5.13
C ASN A 37 -3.52 15.96 5.06
N LEU A 38 -2.45 15.76 4.30
CA LEU A 38 -1.44 16.78 4.03
C LEU A 38 -1.45 17.15 2.54
N PRO A 39 -1.52 18.44 2.18
CA PRO A 39 -1.41 18.87 0.80
C PRO A 39 0.06 18.79 0.35
N VAL A 40 0.52 17.63 -0.11
CA VAL A 40 1.89 17.43 -0.59
C VAL A 40 1.94 17.34 -2.12
N ALA A 41 2.86 18.08 -2.75
CA ALA A 41 3.06 18.02 -4.20
C ALA A 41 3.83 16.74 -4.61
N ALA A 42 4.77 16.32 -3.76
CA ALA A 42 5.62 15.18 -4.00
C ALA A 42 5.78 14.30 -2.75
N VAL A 43 5.91 13.00 -2.96
CA VAL A 43 6.29 12.00 -1.96
C VAL A 43 7.58 11.33 -2.41
N ILE A 44 8.58 11.32 -1.53
CA ILE A 44 9.90 10.73 -1.79
C ILE A 44 10.13 9.60 -0.77
N PHE A 45 10.25 8.37 -1.26
CA PHE A 45 10.56 7.21 -0.46
C PHE A 45 12.05 7.21 -0.10
N ALA A 46 12.35 7.39 1.18
CA ALA A 46 13.70 7.25 1.74
C ALA A 46 14.07 5.78 2.00
N GLU A 47 13.08 4.97 2.38
CA GLU A 47 13.20 3.52 2.54
C GLU A 47 12.00 2.83 1.89
N THR A 48 12.21 1.65 1.30
CA THR A 48 11.14 0.80 0.74
C THR A 48 10.97 -0.51 1.50
N GLU A 49 11.54 -0.59 2.70
CA GLU A 49 11.39 -1.70 3.63
C GLU A 49 10.74 -1.19 4.93
N LYS A 50 10.01 -2.07 5.60
CA LYS A 50 9.47 -1.81 6.94
C LYS A 50 9.68 -3.01 7.84
N PHE A 51 9.72 -2.75 9.13
CA PHE A 51 9.64 -3.79 10.14
C PHE A 51 8.17 -4.09 10.42
N ASP A 52 7.76 -5.35 10.28
CA ASP A 52 6.39 -5.81 10.51
C ASP A 52 6.13 -6.34 11.93
N GLY A 53 7.12 -6.23 12.81
CA GLY A 53 7.10 -6.82 14.16
C GLY A 53 7.98 -8.07 14.27
N VAL A 54 8.33 -8.69 13.14
CA VAL A 54 9.14 -9.93 13.10
C VAL A 54 10.40 -9.73 12.26
N SER A 55 10.26 -9.16 11.06
CA SER A 55 11.37 -9.01 10.11
C SER A 55 11.28 -7.70 9.33
N ARG A 56 12.39 -7.31 8.70
CA ARG A 56 12.35 -6.27 7.66
C ARG A 56 11.92 -6.91 6.35
N ARG A 57 10.86 -6.37 5.76
CA ARG A 57 10.35 -6.77 4.45
C ARG A 57 10.15 -5.56 3.56
N GLU A 58 10.16 -5.78 2.25
CA GLU A 58 9.75 -4.76 1.29
C GLU A 58 8.29 -4.33 1.52
N LEU A 59 8.01 -3.05 1.24
CA LEU A 59 6.65 -2.54 1.16
C LEU A 59 5.90 -3.26 0.05
N SER A 60 4.67 -3.67 0.36
CA SER A 60 3.77 -4.22 -0.64
C SER A 60 3.32 -3.14 -1.64
N ALA A 61 2.90 -3.56 -2.83
CA ALA A 61 2.46 -2.62 -3.86
C ALA A 61 1.31 -1.72 -3.39
N TRP A 62 0.40 -2.22 -2.55
CA TRP A 62 -0.70 -1.43 -2.01
C TRP A 62 -0.24 -0.43 -0.94
N GLU A 63 0.76 -0.77 -0.10
CA GLU A 63 1.33 0.18 0.88
C GLU A 63 2.01 1.35 0.16
N VAL A 64 2.79 1.04 -0.88
CA VAL A 64 3.41 2.07 -1.72
C VAL A 64 2.35 2.90 -2.42
N ALA A 65 1.31 2.30 -3.00
CA ALA A 65 0.23 3.04 -3.66
C ALA A 65 -0.55 3.94 -2.69
N GLN A 66 -0.81 3.50 -1.44
CA GLN A 66 -1.45 4.34 -0.43
C GLN A 66 -0.60 5.55 -0.04
N ILE A 67 0.71 5.37 0.10
CA ILE A 67 1.65 6.45 0.44
C ILE A 67 1.84 7.39 -0.76
N ALA A 68 2.10 6.84 -1.95
CA ALA A 68 2.29 7.60 -3.18
C ALA A 68 1.01 8.36 -3.59
N GLY A 69 -0.17 7.80 -3.32
CA GLY A 69 -1.46 8.46 -3.57
C GLY A 69 -1.72 9.70 -2.73
N ARG A 70 -0.86 10.01 -1.74
CA ARG A 70 -0.86 11.30 -1.04
C ARG A 70 -0.20 12.42 -1.85
N ALA A 71 0.61 12.08 -2.85
CA ALA A 71 1.21 13.06 -3.75
C ALA A 71 0.16 13.68 -4.68
N GLY A 72 0.23 14.99 -4.84
CA GLY A 72 -0.64 15.78 -5.70
C GLY A 72 -1.75 16.47 -4.93
N ARG A 73 -1.95 17.77 -5.19
CA ARG A 73 -3.02 18.57 -4.60
C ARG A 73 -4.22 18.61 -5.55
N PHE A 74 -5.31 17.94 -5.17
CA PHE A 74 -6.58 17.98 -5.90
C PHE A 74 -7.01 19.44 -6.11
N GLY A 75 -7.03 19.89 -7.36
CA GLY A 75 -7.44 21.26 -7.76
C GLY A 75 -6.31 22.29 -7.92
N LEU A 76 -5.05 21.96 -7.61
CA LEU A 76 -3.90 22.88 -7.78
C LEU A 76 -2.84 22.34 -8.75
N GLU A 77 -2.59 21.03 -8.72
CA GLU A 77 -1.60 20.38 -9.58
C GLU A 77 -2.25 19.22 -10.34
N PRO A 78 -2.08 19.13 -11.67
CA PRO A 78 -2.69 18.08 -12.48
C PRO A 78 -2.08 16.68 -12.23
N SER A 79 -0.91 16.60 -11.60
CA SER A 79 -0.24 15.35 -11.24
C SER A 79 0.59 15.50 -9.97
N GLY A 80 0.65 14.43 -9.18
CA GLY A 80 1.55 14.30 -8.03
C GLY A 80 2.82 13.53 -8.38
N ILE A 81 3.94 13.83 -7.72
CA ILE A 81 5.22 13.14 -7.94
C ILE A 81 5.44 12.08 -6.85
N ALA A 82 5.73 10.84 -7.25
CA ALA A 82 6.21 9.80 -6.35
C ALA A 82 7.59 9.32 -6.81
N ALA A 83 8.60 9.41 -5.94
CA ALA A 83 10.00 9.10 -6.28
C ALA A 83 10.69 8.28 -5.19
N ALA A 84 11.78 7.60 -5.54
CA ALA A 84 12.68 6.95 -4.59
C ALA A 84 13.96 7.76 -4.43
N LEU A 85 14.42 7.95 -3.19
CA LEU A 85 15.68 8.61 -2.90
C LEU A 85 16.83 7.60 -3.02
N THR A 86 17.73 7.83 -3.98
CA THR A 86 18.88 6.96 -4.24
C THR A 86 20.20 7.67 -3.96
N GLY A 87 21.25 6.90 -3.67
CA GLY A 87 22.60 7.44 -3.50
C GLY A 87 22.87 8.13 -2.15
N VAL A 88 21.97 8.00 -1.18
CA VAL A 88 22.15 8.56 0.17
C VAL A 88 22.60 7.47 1.14
N LEU A 89 23.74 7.68 1.80
CA LEU A 89 24.30 6.73 2.75
C LEU A 89 23.32 6.49 3.92
N GLY A 90 23.05 5.23 4.23
CA GLY A 90 22.16 4.83 5.32
C GLY A 90 20.67 4.78 4.96
N LEU A 91 20.31 5.12 3.72
CA LEU A 91 18.94 5.00 3.20
C LEU A 91 18.90 3.97 2.07
N SER A 92 17.82 3.18 2.04
CA SER A 92 17.66 2.09 1.07
C SER A 92 16.25 2.10 0.48
N ALA A 93 16.06 2.92 -0.55
CA ALA A 93 14.85 2.91 -1.37
C ALA A 93 15.12 2.16 -2.67
N ALA A 94 14.26 1.21 -3.00
CA ALA A 94 14.27 0.48 -4.26
C ALA A 94 13.40 1.22 -5.30
N PRO A 95 13.98 1.85 -6.35
CA PRO A 95 13.20 2.57 -7.35
C PRO A 95 12.18 1.69 -8.07
N ARG A 96 12.53 0.41 -8.30
CA ARG A 96 11.65 -0.57 -8.94
C ARG A 96 10.35 -0.78 -8.16
N THR A 97 10.44 -0.81 -6.83
CA THR A 97 9.27 -1.00 -5.95
C THR A 97 8.33 0.20 -6.04
N VAL A 98 8.88 1.42 -6.07
CA VAL A 98 8.10 2.65 -6.25
C VAL A 98 7.47 2.73 -7.65
N THR A 99 8.26 2.53 -8.71
CA THR A 99 7.76 2.63 -10.09
C THR A 99 6.69 1.58 -10.40
N LYS A 100 6.88 0.32 -9.96
CA LYS A 100 5.91 -0.76 -10.19
C LYS A 100 4.57 -0.49 -9.51
N ALA A 101 4.59 0.08 -8.30
CA ALA A 101 3.38 0.41 -7.56
C ALA A 101 2.71 1.71 -8.05
N ALA A 102 3.49 2.67 -8.55
CA ALA A 102 3.00 3.94 -9.10
C ALA A 102 2.49 3.85 -10.54
N THR A 103 2.61 2.67 -11.19
CA THR A 103 2.04 2.42 -12.51
C THR A 103 0.64 1.81 -12.36
N PRO A 104 -0.45 2.56 -12.65
CA PRO A 104 -1.78 2.00 -12.63
C PRO A 104 -1.90 0.96 -13.75
N THR A 105 -2.16 -0.29 -13.37
CA THR A 105 -2.12 -1.47 -14.25
C THR A 105 -3.50 -2.05 -14.52
N VAL A 106 -4.56 -1.53 -13.89
CA VAL A 106 -5.90 -2.09 -13.97
C VAL A 106 -6.85 -1.08 -14.60
N ASP A 107 -7.51 -1.45 -15.69
CA ASP A 107 -8.60 -0.64 -16.25
C ASP A 107 -9.77 -0.55 -15.23
N VAL A 108 -10.12 0.68 -14.83
CA VAL A 108 -11.26 0.94 -13.94
C VAL A 108 -12.53 1.37 -14.69
N GLY A 109 -12.49 1.37 -16.02
CA GLY A 109 -13.56 1.81 -16.91
C GLY A 109 -13.30 3.21 -17.48
N ASN A 110 -13.97 3.53 -18.60
CA ASN A 110 -13.88 4.82 -19.29
C ASN A 110 -12.44 5.24 -19.69
N GLY A 111 -11.54 4.28 -19.93
CA GLY A 111 -10.15 4.55 -20.30
C GLY A 111 -9.28 5.05 -19.13
N VAL A 112 -9.80 4.98 -17.90
CA VAL A 112 -9.05 5.35 -16.70
C VAL A 112 -8.33 4.10 -16.17
N LEU A 113 -7.02 4.20 -15.98
CA LEU A 113 -6.23 3.17 -15.31
C LEU A 113 -6.20 3.46 -13.80
N GLY A 114 -6.59 2.48 -13.01
CA GLY A 114 -6.44 2.46 -11.57
C GLY A 114 -5.38 1.46 -11.10
N TYR A 115 -5.09 1.52 -9.81
CA TYR A 115 -4.21 0.57 -9.13
C TYR A 115 -4.98 -0.73 -8.85
N GLN A 116 -4.25 -1.84 -8.72
CA GLN A 116 -4.83 -3.13 -8.40
C GLN A 116 -5.45 -3.09 -6.98
N SER A 117 -6.71 -2.68 -6.90
CA SER A 117 -7.54 -2.94 -5.74
C SER A 117 -7.96 -4.40 -5.82
N ILE A 118 -7.80 -5.15 -4.74
CA ILE A 118 -8.42 -6.46 -4.62
C ILE A 118 -9.94 -6.21 -4.64
N ARG A 119 -10.56 -6.32 -5.82
CA ARG A 119 -11.98 -6.00 -6.02
C ARG A 119 -12.92 -7.05 -5.40
N TYR A 120 -12.41 -8.25 -5.13
CA TYR A 120 -13.15 -9.32 -4.48
C TYR A 120 -12.22 -10.09 -3.54
N GLY A 121 -12.49 -10.03 -2.23
CA GLY A 121 -12.03 -11.03 -1.28
C GLY A 121 -13.09 -12.12 -1.20
N ARG A 122 -12.86 -13.27 -1.83
CA ARG A 122 -13.76 -14.43 -1.69
C ARG A 122 -13.29 -15.29 -0.52
N LEU A 123 -14.13 -15.39 0.51
CA LEU A 123 -13.89 -16.23 1.69
C LEU A 123 -14.18 -17.73 1.42
N ALA A 124 -14.74 -18.05 0.25
CA ALA A 124 -15.12 -19.40 -0.16
C ALA A 124 -14.93 -19.58 -1.69
N PRO A 125 -14.68 -20.81 -2.17
CA PRO A 125 -14.53 -21.10 -3.59
C PRO A 125 -15.88 -21.04 -4.31
N SER A 126 -15.87 -20.71 -5.59
CA SER A 126 -16.98 -20.96 -6.50
C SER A 126 -16.96 -22.40 -7.02
N LEU A 127 -18.07 -22.87 -7.61
CA LEU A 127 -18.14 -24.21 -8.20
C LEU A 127 -17.07 -24.43 -9.28
N ASP A 128 -16.76 -23.39 -10.05
CA ASP A 128 -15.71 -23.42 -11.08
C ASP A 128 -14.32 -23.60 -10.47
N ASP A 129 -14.07 -23.02 -9.29
CA ASP A 129 -12.79 -23.16 -8.56
C ASP A 129 -12.58 -24.59 -8.02
N LEU A 130 -13.66 -25.33 -7.79
CA LEU A 130 -13.62 -26.70 -7.27
C LEU A 130 -13.36 -27.76 -8.34
N ALA A 131 -13.48 -27.39 -9.63
CA ALA A 131 -13.37 -28.31 -10.78
C ALA A 131 -14.18 -29.61 -10.56
N ALA A 132 -15.33 -29.50 -9.89
CA ALA A 132 -16.22 -30.62 -9.62
C ALA A 132 -17.17 -30.80 -10.80
N THR A 133 -17.09 -31.95 -11.47
CA THR A 133 -17.99 -32.29 -12.58
C THR A 133 -19.27 -32.97 -12.09
N GLU A 134 -19.27 -33.47 -10.85
CA GLU A 134 -20.40 -34.14 -10.22
C GLU A 134 -20.60 -33.65 -8.77
N ALA A 135 -21.86 -33.61 -8.31
CA ALA A 135 -22.22 -33.15 -6.97
C ALA A 135 -21.59 -34.01 -5.85
N THR A 136 -21.33 -35.28 -6.12
CA THR A 136 -20.66 -36.24 -5.21
C THR A 136 -19.23 -35.85 -4.89
N GLN A 137 -18.58 -35.07 -5.77
CA GLN A 137 -17.18 -34.64 -5.60
C GLN A 137 -17.05 -33.39 -4.72
N LEU A 138 -18.15 -32.66 -4.49
CA LEU A 138 -18.12 -31.37 -3.79
C LEU A 138 -17.51 -31.45 -2.38
N PRO A 139 -17.84 -32.43 -1.51
CA PRO A 139 -17.28 -32.48 -0.16
C PRO A 139 -15.75 -32.61 -0.16
N VAL A 140 -15.22 -33.49 -1.01
CA VAL A 140 -13.77 -33.74 -1.13
C VAL A 140 -13.05 -32.53 -1.73
N ARG A 141 -13.63 -31.90 -2.76
CA ARG A 141 -13.03 -30.72 -3.42
C ARG A 141 -13.01 -29.50 -2.48
N LEU A 142 -14.07 -29.30 -1.69
CA LEU A 142 -14.14 -28.24 -0.68
C LEU A 142 -13.08 -28.44 0.40
N GLU A 143 -12.88 -29.67 0.88
CA GLU A 143 -11.86 -29.97 1.88
C GLU A 143 -10.43 -29.74 1.34
N ALA A 144 -10.17 -30.15 0.10
CA ALA A 144 -8.88 -29.92 -0.57
C ALA A 144 -8.59 -28.42 -0.75
N TRP A 145 -9.59 -27.65 -1.19
CA TRP A 145 -9.47 -26.20 -1.30
C TRP A 145 -9.20 -25.55 0.06
N ALA A 146 -9.92 -25.95 1.12
CA ALA A 146 -9.74 -25.38 2.46
C ALA A 146 -8.34 -25.63 3.01
N LYS A 147 -7.78 -26.84 2.80
CA LYS A 147 -6.40 -27.16 3.20
C LYS A 147 -5.38 -26.28 2.49
N GLU A 148 -5.53 -26.08 1.18
CA GLU A 148 -4.61 -25.21 0.43
C GLU A 148 -4.76 -23.74 0.84
N ALA A 149 -6.00 -23.26 1.06
CA ALA A 149 -6.27 -21.90 1.52
C ALA A 149 -5.56 -21.60 2.86
N VAL A 150 -5.62 -22.53 3.82
CA VAL A 150 -4.90 -22.41 5.11
C VAL A 150 -3.38 -22.44 4.90
N ALA A 151 -2.87 -23.32 4.04
CA ALA A 151 -1.44 -23.38 3.74
C ALA A 151 -0.91 -22.09 3.08
N VAL A 152 -1.70 -21.48 2.20
CA VAL A 152 -1.39 -20.16 1.62
C VAL A 152 -1.42 -19.09 2.71
N ALA A 153 -2.45 -19.08 3.57
CA ALA A 153 -2.58 -18.10 4.65
C ALA A 153 -1.36 -18.08 5.59
N HIS A 154 -0.82 -19.24 5.95
CA HIS A 154 0.42 -19.34 6.71
C HIS A 154 1.64 -18.82 5.94
N ARG A 155 1.74 -19.10 4.63
CA ARG A 155 2.87 -18.64 3.79
C ARG A 155 2.90 -17.13 3.62
N VAL A 156 1.73 -16.48 3.62
CA VAL A 156 1.59 -15.03 3.48
C VAL A 156 1.47 -14.29 4.82
N GLY A 157 1.57 -14.99 5.96
CA GLY A 157 1.61 -14.39 7.30
C GLY A 157 0.26 -13.86 7.79
N TRP A 158 -0.85 -14.45 7.35
CA TRP A 158 -2.21 -14.06 7.80
C TRP A 158 -2.68 -14.85 9.04
N VAL A 159 -2.06 -16.00 9.34
CA VAL A 159 -2.36 -16.90 10.47
C VAL A 159 -1.08 -17.49 11.03
#